data_AF-A0A1I0FPB4-F1
#
_entry.id   AF-A0A1I0FPB4-F1
#
_cell.length_a   1.000
_cell.length_b   1.000
_cell.length_c   1.000
_cell.angle_alpha   90.00
_cell.angle_beta   90.00
_cell.angle_gamma   90.00
#
_symmetry.space_group_name_H-M   'P 1'
#
loop_
_entity.id
_entity.type
_entity.pdbx_description
1 polymer ?
#
loop_
_entity_poly.entity_id
_entity_poly.type
_entity_poly.pdbx_seq_one_letter_code
_entity_poly.pdbx_strand_id
1 'polypeptide(L)' 'MATDIDPLDALAESTRRYRETERAHEKSRDAVVECIVTALKAGKRPTDVAARSPFTDAYVRRLARENGIQAQPRQRG' A
#
# COMPACT_ATOMS: atom_id res chain seq x y z
N MET A 1 -9.43 -23.82 37.04
CA MET A 1 -9.00 -24.83 36.06
C MET A 1 -8.45 -24.06 34.87
N ALA A 2 -7.14 -24.08 34.65
CA ALA A 2 -6.57 -23.53 33.43
C ALA A 2 -6.97 -24.45 32.29
N THR A 3 -7.73 -23.95 31.33
CA THR A 3 -7.92 -24.65 30.06
C THR A 3 -6.55 -24.71 29.40
N ASP A 4 -5.94 -25.89 29.42
CA ASP A 4 -4.76 -26.19 28.61
C ASP A 4 -5.24 -26.11 27.16
N ILE A 5 -5.07 -24.93 26.55
CA ILE A 5 -5.45 -24.71 25.15
C ILE A 5 -4.50 -25.58 24.34
N ASP A 6 -5.04 -26.45 23.51
CA ASP A 6 -4.24 -27.26 22.61
C ASP A 6 -3.30 -26.33 21.82
N PRO A 7 -1.98 -26.61 21.76
CA PRO A 7 -1.05 -25.73 21.07
C PRO A 7 -1.41 -25.46 19.60
N LEU A 8 -2.08 -26.40 18.92
CA LEU A 8 -2.56 -26.21 17.55
C LEU A 8 -3.77 -25.27 17.49
N ASP A 9 -4.65 -25.28 18.49
CA ASP A 9 -5.75 -24.32 18.59
C ASP A 9 -5.22 -22.89 18.81
N ALA A 10 -4.22 -22.73 19.68
CA ALA A 10 -3.54 -21.45 19.88
C ALA A 10 -2.83 -20.96 18.60
N LEU A 11 -2.20 -21.87 17.84
CA LEU A 11 -1.60 -21.57 16.55
C LEU A 11 -2.65 -21.19 15.49
N ALA A 12 -3.79 -21.88 15.44
CA ALA A 12 -4.87 -21.58 14.51
C ALA A 12 -5.45 -20.17 14.77
N GLU A 13 -5.67 -19.83 16.04
CA GLU A 13 -6.16 -18.51 16.44
C GLU A 13 -5.16 -17.40 16.08
N SER A 14 -3.89 -17.57 16.40
CA SER A 14 -2.85 -16.60 16.05
C SER A 14 -2.68 -16.45 14.54
N THR A 15 -2.77 -17.54 13.77
CA THR A 15 -2.76 -17.53 12.31
C THR A 15 -3.96 -16.78 11.73
N ARG A 16 -5.15 -16.94 12.33
CA ARG A 16 -6.35 -16.18 11.91
C ARG A 16 -6.14 -14.67 12.08
N ARG A 17 -5.67 -14.24 13.26
CA ARG A 17 -5.38 -12.83 13.55
C ARG A 17 -4.30 -12.25 12.64
N TYR A 18 -3.27 -13.04 12.36
CA TYR A 18 -2.23 -12.66 11.41
C TYR A 18 -2.82 -12.40 10.03
N ARG A 19 -3.61 -13.34 9.48
CA ARG A 19 -4.27 -13.19 8.17
C ARG A 19 -5.25 -12.02 8.13
N GLU A 20 -5.97 -11.77 9.22
CA GLU A 20 -6.86 -10.61 9.34
C GLU A 20 -6.06 -9.29 9.27
N THR A 21 -4.92 -9.24 9.94
CA THR A 21 -4.02 -8.08 9.92
C THR A 21 -3.42 -7.86 8.53
N GLU A 22 -2.96 -8.93 7.88
CA GLU A 22 -2.46 -8.86 6.49
C GLU A 22 -3.54 -8.31 5.54
N ARG A 23 -4.78 -8.81 5.65
CA ARG A 23 -5.91 -8.28 4.86
C ARG A 23 -6.20 -6.81 5.15
N ALA A 24 -6.09 -6.38 6.41
CA ALA A 24 -6.27 -4.97 6.77
C ALA A 24 -5.13 -4.10 6.23
N HIS A 25 -3.90 -4.62 6.24
CA HIS A 25 -2.74 -3.98 5.65
C HIS A 25 -2.88 -3.85 4.12
N GLU A 26 -3.28 -4.92 3.44
CA GLU A 26 -3.57 -4.92 2.00
C GLU A 26 -4.64 -3.88 1.64
N LYS A 27 -5.78 -3.88 2.35
CA LYS A 27 -6.83 -2.86 2.15
C LYS A 27 -6.31 -1.43 2.34
N SER A 28 -5.50 -1.21 3.37
CA SER A 28 -4.91 0.10 3.64
C SER A 28 -3.94 0.50 2.52
N ARG A 29 -3.14 -0.44 2.04
CA ARG A 29 -2.23 -0.25 0.93
C ARG A 29 -2.98 0.10 -0.36
N ASP A 30 -4.06 -0.60 -0.67
CA ASP A 30 -4.90 -0.35 -1.84
C ASP A 30 -5.52 1.05 -1.79
N ALA A 31 -6.06 1.46 -0.64
CA ALA A 31 -6.60 2.81 -0.44
C ALA A 31 -5.55 3.91 -0.71
N VAL A 32 -4.30 3.70 -0.28
CA VAL A 32 -3.20 4.63 -0.59
C VAL A 32 -2.89 4.64 -2.08
N VAL A 33 -2.89 3.49 -2.76
CA VAL A 33 -2.67 3.40 -4.22
C VAL A 33 -3.77 4.15 -4.97
N GLU A 34 -5.03 4.02 -4.58
CA GLU A 34 -6.15 4.78 -5.16
C GLU A 34 -5.96 6.29 -5.01
N CYS A 35 -5.51 6.74 -3.83
CA CYS A 35 -5.21 8.15 -3.57
C CYS A 35 -4.05 8.65 -4.45
N ILE A 36 -3.01 7.84 -4.65
CA ILE A 36 -1.89 8.14 -5.54
C ILE A 36 -2.38 8.30 -6.98
N VAL A 37 -3.16 7.35 -7.49
CA VAL A 37 -3.70 7.41 -8.85
C VAL A 37 -4.59 8.64 -9.02
N THR A 38 -5.42 8.97 -8.03
CA THR A 38 -6.26 10.18 -8.04
C THR A 38 -5.41 11.45 -8.08
N ALA A 39 -4.36 11.55 -7.27
CA ALA A 39 -3.45 12.69 -7.29
C ALA A 39 -2.73 12.83 -8.63
N LEU A 40 -2.28 11.72 -9.22
CA LEU A 40 -1.65 11.70 -10.54
C LEU A 40 -2.62 12.13 -11.65
N LYS A 41 -3.87 11.66 -11.62
CA LYS A 41 -4.93 12.07 -12.56
C LYS A 41 -5.27 13.55 -12.43
N ALA A 42 -5.17 14.11 -11.23
CA ALA A 42 -5.29 15.55 -10.98
C ALA A 42 -4.06 16.37 -11.42
N GLY A 43 -3.09 15.75 -12.10
CA GLY A 43 -1.91 16.42 -12.64
C GLY A 43 -0.81 16.70 -11.62
N LYS A 44 -0.88 16.12 -10.40
CA LYS A 44 0.21 16.25 -9.43
C LYS A 44 1.45 15.50 -9.92
N ARG A 45 2.62 16.04 -9.61
CA ARG A 45 3.90 15.45 -10.04
C ARG A 45 4.15 14.13 -9.30
N PRO A 46 4.65 13.07 -9.98
CA PRO A 46 4.98 11.81 -9.33
C PRO A 46 5.93 11.95 -8.13
N THR A 47 6.87 12.89 -8.19
CA THR A 47 7.82 13.18 -7.10
C THR A 47 7.12 13.70 -5.84
N ASP A 48 6.14 14.59 -6.00
CA ASP A 48 5.42 15.21 -4.90
C ASP A 48 4.43 14.24 -4.24
N VAL A 49 3.90 13.31 -5.06
CA VAL A 49 3.05 12.21 -4.60
C VAL A 49 3.89 11.17 -3.87
N ALA A 50 5.06 10.79 -4.40
CA ALA A 50 5.97 9.86 -3.74
C ALA A 50 6.42 10.37 -2.37
N ALA A 51 6.77 11.65 -2.26
CA ALA A 51 7.18 12.29 -0.99
C ALA A 51 6.09 12.27 0.10
N ARG A 52 4.82 12.07 -0.27
CA ARG A 52 3.66 12.02 0.65
C ARG A 52 3.08 10.62 0.79
N SER A 53 3.73 9.61 0.20
CA SER A 53 3.27 8.22 0.19
C SER A 53 4.31 7.31 0.85
N PRO A 54 3.91 6.12 1.34
CA PRO A 54 4.85 5.11 1.81
C PRO A 54 5.64 4.43 0.68
N PHE A 55 5.44 4.84 -0.58
CA PHE A 55 6.06 4.20 -1.75
C PHE A 55 7.21 5.02 -2.35
N THR A 56 8.06 4.32 -3.10
CA THR A 56 9.18 4.92 -3.80
C THR A 56 8.73 5.71 -5.03
N ASP A 57 9.52 6.71 -5.44
CA ASP A 57 9.28 7.48 -6.67
C ASP A 57 9.25 6.57 -7.92
N ALA A 58 10.03 5.49 -7.92
CA ALA A 58 9.99 4.49 -9.00
C ALA A 58 8.62 3.80 -9.09
N TYR A 59 8.05 3.39 -7.95
CA TYR A 59 6.73 2.76 -7.90
C TYR A 59 5.62 3.71 -8.35
N VAL A 60 5.61 4.95 -7.85
CA VAL A 60 4.61 5.95 -8.24
C VAL A 60 4.67 6.28 -9.74
N ARG A 61 5.88 6.39 -10.32
CA ARG A 61 6.03 6.57 -11.77
C ARG A 61 5.56 5.36 -12.57
N ARG A 62 5.70 4.14 -12.02
CA ARG A 62 5.17 2.94 -12.67
C ARG A 62 3.65 2.98 -12.69
N LEU A 63 3.01 3.29 -11.55
CA LEU A 63 1.56 3.50 -11.46
C LEU A 63 1.05 4.56 -12.44
N ALA A 64 1.78 5.67 -12.58
CA ALA A 64 1.44 6.70 -13.56
C ALA A 64 1.41 6.14 -15.00
N ARG A 65 2.43 5.38 -15.40
CA ARG A 65 2.51 4.78 -16.74
C ARG A 65 1.42 3.74 -16.97
N GLU A 66 1.18 2.87 -16.00
CA GLU A 66 0.13 1.84 -16.04
C GLU A 66 -1.28 2.47 -16.21
N ASN A 67 -1.48 3.68 -15.69
CA ASN A 67 -2.73 4.44 -15.81
C ASN A 67 -2.75 5.42 -17.00
N GLY A 68 -1.76 5.36 -17.91
CA GLY A 68 -1.70 6.24 -19.08
C GLY A 68 -1.39 7.71 -18.77
N ILE A 69 -0.89 8.02 -17.58
CA ILE A 69 -0.60 9.38 -17.12
C ILE A 69 0.84 9.70 -17.53
N GLN A 70 1.03 10.70 -18.40
CA GLN A 70 2.36 11.18 -18.77
C GLN A 70 3.05 11.76 -17.53
N ALA A 71 4.03 11.03 -17.01
CA ALA A 71 4.84 11.48 -15.89
C ALA A 71 5.63 12.73 -16.32
N GLN A 72 5.39 13.85 -15.62
CA GLN A 72 6.19 15.05 -15.85
C GLN A 72 7.67 14.77 -15.61
N PRO A 73 8.59 15.38 -16.41
CA PRO A 73 10.02 15.16 -16.28
C PRO A 73 10.51 15.43 -14.85
N ARG A 74 11.62 14.78 -14.46
CA ARG A 74 12.35 15.19 -13.25
C ARG A 74 12.82 16.62 -13.47
N GLN A 75 12.31 17.55 -12.67
CA GLN A 75 12.94 18.86 -12.58
C GLN A 75 14.32 18.62 -11.95
N ARG A 76 15.36 18.78 -12.78
CA ARG A 76 16.74 18.84 -12.34
C ARG A 76 16.84 20.13 -11.51
N GLY A 77 16.99 19.98 -10.20
CA GLY A 77 17.49 21.07 -9.35
C GLY A 77 18.93 21.36 -9.73
#